data_AF-A0AAJ1CW67-F1
#
_entry.id   AF-A0AAJ1CW67-F1
#
_cell.length_a   1.000
_cell.length_b   1.000
_cell.length_c   1.000
_cell.angle_alpha   90.00
_cell.angle_beta   90.00
_cell.angle_gamma   90.00
#
_symmetry.space_group_name_H-M   'P 1'
#
loop_
_entity.id
_entity.type
_entity.pdbx_description
1 polymer ?
#
loop_
_entity_poly.entity_id
_entity_poly.type
_entity_poly.pdbx_seq_one_letter_code
_entity_poly.pdbx_strand_id
1 'polypeptide(L)'
;MTDSQSRDNDILKNACSLLESKKIAFQKESIVYRNEIISREDHRVVSFKQNDKTIDIVIIEKDDSFSLILKDEFIKKKTLKSFLTVSTLAFIALIVILFMLPFFNGWPKIFLFILPLIFGFLLYKAAYRTAKSYLKKITDTVTFFSAAIAAAAVLCGVNLPHYLYDPNASFPLQIILFIFLQTFSIFATTKCCISWDETIEEGRNYYQENLSPHKAPKKIGILKKTKSSIIGAILFVKITLTNKNS
;
A
#
# COMPACT_ATOMS: atom_id res chain seq x y z
N MET A 1 32.48 -26.37 -16.17
CA MET A 1 32.81 -25.10 -16.87
C MET A 1 31.73 -24.64 -17.85
N THR A 2 30.80 -25.50 -18.26
CA THR A 2 29.69 -25.20 -19.20
C THR A 2 28.44 -24.58 -18.56
N ASP A 3 28.15 -24.88 -17.30
CA ASP A 3 26.93 -24.38 -16.62
C ASP A 3 26.93 -22.88 -16.32
N SER A 4 28.07 -22.31 -15.92
CA SER A 4 28.14 -20.88 -15.57
C SER A 4 27.97 -19.97 -16.80
N GLN A 5 28.55 -20.38 -17.94
CA GLN A 5 28.41 -19.64 -19.21
C GLN A 5 26.99 -19.73 -19.78
N SER A 6 26.31 -20.88 -19.63
CA SER A 6 24.91 -21.01 -20.01
C SER A 6 24.02 -20.08 -19.18
N ARG A 7 24.24 -20.06 -17.86
CA ARG A 7 23.43 -19.27 -16.92
C ARG A 7 23.61 -17.75 -17.10
N ASP A 8 24.83 -17.29 -17.34
CA ASP A 8 25.09 -15.86 -17.59
C ASP A 8 24.47 -15.38 -18.92
N ASN A 9 24.43 -16.25 -19.94
CA ASN A 9 23.73 -15.98 -21.21
C ASN A 9 22.21 -15.88 -21.04
N ASP A 10 21.61 -16.76 -20.23
CA ASP A 10 20.18 -16.70 -19.92
C ASP A 10 19.81 -15.43 -19.13
N ILE A 11 20.67 -15.04 -18.18
CA ILE A 11 20.54 -13.78 -17.43
C ILE A 11 20.56 -12.58 -18.37
N LEU A 12 21.50 -12.55 -19.32
CA LEU A 12 21.64 -11.49 -20.30
C LEU A 12 20.43 -11.38 -21.24
N LYS A 13 19.95 -12.51 -21.75
CA LYS A 13 18.78 -12.58 -22.62
C LYS A 13 17.53 -12.06 -21.89
N ASN A 14 17.33 -12.48 -20.65
CA ASN A 14 16.20 -12.04 -19.83
C ASN A 14 16.32 -10.55 -19.43
N ALA A 15 17.54 -10.06 -19.18
CA ALA A 15 17.81 -8.65 -18.89
C ALA A 15 17.50 -7.75 -20.10
N CYS A 16 17.92 -8.15 -21.29
CA CYS A 16 17.60 -7.45 -22.53
C CYS A 16 16.09 -7.45 -22.80
N SER A 17 15.42 -8.60 -22.65
CA SER A 17 13.96 -8.73 -22.76
C SER A 17 13.21 -7.81 -21.78
N LEU A 18 13.69 -7.70 -20.54
CA LEU A 18 13.14 -6.78 -19.55
C LEU A 18 13.25 -5.31 -19.99
N LEU A 19 14.40 -4.89 -20.52
CA LEU A 19 14.60 -3.52 -21.02
C LEU A 19 13.74 -3.21 -22.24
N GLU A 20 13.65 -4.15 -23.19
CA GLU A 20 12.82 -4.04 -24.39
C GLU A 20 11.32 -3.95 -24.02
N SER A 21 10.86 -4.78 -23.07
CA SER A 21 9.47 -4.74 -22.58
C SER A 21 9.11 -3.40 -21.93
N LYS A 22 10.09 -2.73 -21.32
CA LYS A 22 9.94 -1.41 -20.70
C LYS A 22 10.24 -0.25 -21.65
N LYS A 23 10.53 -0.53 -22.94
CA LYS A 23 10.89 0.46 -23.97
C LYS A 23 12.07 1.35 -23.59
N ILE A 24 13.03 0.79 -22.85
CA ILE A 24 14.24 1.50 -22.44
C ILE A 24 15.31 1.28 -23.50
N ALA A 25 15.89 2.34 -24.07
CA ALA A 25 17.00 2.23 -25.03
C ALA A 25 18.31 1.84 -24.31
N PHE A 26 19.08 0.90 -24.85
CA PHE A 26 20.35 0.46 -24.27
C PHE A 26 21.33 0.00 -25.35
N GLN A 27 22.63 0.07 -25.05
CA GLN A 27 23.70 -0.45 -25.89
C GLN A 27 24.02 -1.89 -25.50
N LYS A 28 23.76 -2.85 -26.41
CA LYS A 28 23.99 -4.29 -26.20
C LYS A 28 25.47 -4.65 -26.02
N GLU A 29 26.38 -3.80 -26.46
CA GLU A 29 27.84 -4.04 -26.49
C GLU A 29 28.56 -3.64 -25.19
N SER A 30 27.90 -2.96 -24.26
CA SER A 30 28.51 -2.44 -23.04
C SER A 30 27.91 -3.09 -21.79
N ILE A 31 28.16 -4.38 -21.61
CA ILE A 31 27.67 -5.15 -20.45
C ILE A 31 28.79 -5.23 -19.43
N VAL A 32 28.51 -4.81 -18.20
CA VAL A 32 29.44 -4.96 -17.08
C VAL A 32 28.74 -5.64 -15.91
N TYR A 33 29.31 -6.75 -15.44
CA TYR A 33 28.89 -7.41 -14.22
C TYR A 33 29.65 -6.82 -13.04
N ARG A 34 28.95 -6.45 -11.98
CA ARG A 34 29.54 -5.97 -10.73
C ARG A 34 28.82 -6.55 -9.54
N ASN A 35 29.55 -6.81 -8.47
CA ASN A 35 28.95 -7.03 -7.16
C ASN A 35 28.84 -5.68 -6.47
N GLU A 36 27.66 -5.37 -5.96
CA GLU A 36 27.39 -4.12 -5.28
C GLU A 36 26.58 -4.37 -4.02
N ILE A 37 26.97 -3.71 -2.93
CA ILE A 37 26.24 -3.76 -1.66
C ILE A 37 25.03 -2.84 -1.78
N ILE A 38 23.83 -3.41 -1.92
CA ILE A 38 22.57 -2.64 -1.95
C ILE A 38 21.79 -2.91 -0.68
N SER A 39 21.69 -1.88 0.17
CA SER A 39 20.99 -1.96 1.47
C SER A 39 21.53 -3.07 2.37
N ARG A 40 22.86 -3.08 2.57
CA ARG A 40 23.64 -3.99 3.42
C ARG A 40 23.70 -5.47 2.99
N GLU A 41 23.28 -5.78 1.77
CA GLU A 41 23.37 -7.13 1.18
C GLU A 41 24.15 -7.04 -0.13
N ASP A 42 24.99 -8.05 -0.40
CA ASP A 42 25.70 -8.17 -1.68
C ASP A 42 24.76 -8.66 -2.78
N HIS A 43 24.69 -7.90 -3.86
CA HIS A 43 23.90 -8.24 -5.03
C HIS A 43 24.76 -8.25 -6.30
N ARG A 44 24.54 -9.23 -7.17
CA ARG A 44 25.07 -9.21 -8.54
C ARG A 44 24.24 -8.22 -9.37
N VAL A 45 24.91 -7.30 -10.04
CA VAL A 45 24.31 -6.24 -10.87
C VAL A 45 24.86 -6.34 -12.28
N VAL A 46 23.97 -6.24 -13.26
CA VAL A 46 24.31 -6.08 -14.68
C VAL A 46 24.05 -4.63 -15.07
N SER A 47 25.11 -3.93 -15.48
CA SER A 47 25.03 -2.55 -15.95
C SER A 47 25.08 -2.50 -17.48
N PHE A 48 24.16 -1.73 -18.07
CA PHE A 48 24.11 -1.40 -19.50
C PHE A 48 24.37 0.10 -19.67
N LYS A 49 25.05 0.52 -20.76
CA LYS A 49 25.11 1.95 -21.09
C LYS A 49 23.87 2.37 -21.87
N GLN A 50 23.41 3.57 -21.53
CA GLN A 50 22.40 4.34 -22.24
C GLN A 50 22.93 5.75 -22.40
N ASN A 51 23.49 6.06 -23.57
CA ASN A 51 24.17 7.34 -23.84
C ASN A 51 25.25 7.60 -22.76
N ASP A 52 25.07 8.63 -21.92
CA ASP A 52 25.96 9.01 -20.82
C ASP A 52 25.60 8.40 -19.44
N LYS A 53 24.53 7.59 -19.36
CA LYS A 53 24.05 7.00 -18.10
C LYS A 53 24.18 5.49 -18.10
N THR A 54 24.32 4.90 -16.93
CA THR A 54 24.26 3.44 -16.74
C THR A 54 22.88 3.04 -16.25
N ILE A 55 22.33 1.99 -16.86
CA ILE A 55 21.12 1.31 -16.40
C ILE A 55 21.58 0.05 -15.68
N ASP A 56 21.29 -0.02 -14.40
CA ASP A 56 21.69 -1.15 -13.55
C ASP A 56 20.49 -2.07 -13.31
N ILE A 57 20.69 -3.38 -13.50
CA ILE A 57 19.71 -4.43 -13.22
C ILE A 57 20.27 -5.32 -12.11
N VAL A 58 19.52 -5.45 -11.03
CA VAL A 58 19.85 -6.33 -9.91
C VAL A 58 19.38 -7.75 -10.25
N ILE A 59 20.30 -8.70 -10.14
CA ILE A 59 20.03 -10.13 -10.23
C ILE A 59 19.72 -10.63 -8.82
N ILE A 60 18.51 -11.14 -8.64
CA ILE A 60 18.10 -11.81 -7.40
C ILE A 60 18.14 -13.31 -7.69
N GLU A 61 19.20 -13.96 -7.24
CA GLU A 61 19.36 -15.40 -7.30
C GLU A 61 18.57 -16.06 -6.16
N LYS A 62 17.73 -17.04 -6.51
CA LYS A 62 17.00 -17.90 -5.57
C LYS A 62 17.15 -19.33 -6.05
N ASP A 63 18.04 -20.07 -5.40
CA ASP A 63 18.37 -21.47 -5.68
C ASP A 63 18.57 -21.72 -7.19
N ASP A 64 17.57 -22.27 -7.88
CA ASP A 64 17.58 -22.61 -9.32
C ASP A 64 16.97 -21.55 -10.24
N SER A 65 16.46 -20.45 -9.68
CA SER A 65 15.81 -19.38 -10.42
C SER A 65 16.52 -18.04 -10.21
N PHE A 66 16.44 -17.17 -11.21
CA PHE A 66 16.87 -15.79 -11.07
C PHE A 66 15.74 -14.86 -11.47
N SER A 67 15.60 -13.76 -10.74
CA SER A 67 14.68 -12.68 -11.10
C SER A 67 15.45 -11.38 -11.29
N LEU A 68 15.00 -10.60 -12.28
CA LEU A 68 15.68 -9.38 -12.71
C LEU A 68 14.80 -8.18 -12.39
N ILE A 69 15.37 -7.21 -11.69
CA ILE A 69 14.66 -5.98 -11.32
C ILE A 69 15.61 -4.81 -11.57
N LEU A 70 15.10 -3.72 -12.16
CA LEU A 70 15.86 -2.48 -12.28
C LEU A 70 16.33 -2.03 -10.89
N LYS A 71 17.61 -1.67 -10.76
CA LYS A 71 18.20 -1.24 -9.48
C LYS A 71 17.41 -0.12 -8.82
N ASP A 72 16.96 0.87 -9.59
CA ASP A 72 16.13 1.96 -9.09
C ASP A 72 14.79 1.46 -8.53
N GLU A 73 14.15 0.49 -9.19
CA GLU A 73 12.91 -0.11 -8.69
C GLU A 73 13.15 -0.99 -7.47
N PHE A 74 14.28 -1.70 -7.44
CA PHE A 74 14.70 -2.54 -6.32
C PHE A 74 14.97 -1.69 -5.06
N ILE A 75 15.75 -0.63 -5.19
CA ILE A 75 16.04 0.32 -4.12
C ILE A 75 14.75 1.00 -3.65
N LYS A 76 13.92 1.50 -4.59
CA LYS A 76 12.63 2.13 -4.22
C LYS A 76 11.74 1.17 -3.44
N LYS A 77 11.62 -0.09 -3.88
CA LYS A 77 10.83 -1.11 -3.17
C LYS A 77 11.39 -1.42 -1.77
N LYS A 78 12.70 -1.64 -1.65
CA LYS A 78 13.36 -1.98 -0.37
C LYS A 78 13.27 -0.81 0.62
N THR A 79 13.60 0.41 0.18
CA THR A 79 13.49 1.64 0.99
C THR A 79 12.05 1.91 1.41
N LEU A 80 11.07 1.73 0.51
CA LEU A 80 9.67 1.96 0.86
C LEU A 80 9.13 0.93 1.85
N LYS A 81 9.51 -0.35 1.71
CA LYS A 81 9.17 -1.38 2.70
C LYS A 81 9.71 -0.99 4.08
N SER A 82 10.99 -0.61 4.16
CA SER A 82 11.60 -0.17 5.41
C SER A 82 10.90 1.09 5.96
N PHE A 83 10.60 2.08 5.12
CA PHE A 83 9.86 3.27 5.52
C PHE A 83 8.48 2.93 6.07
N LEU A 84 7.72 2.06 5.39
CA LEU A 84 6.38 1.65 5.80
C LEU A 84 6.43 0.96 7.17
N THR A 85 7.35 0.01 7.34
CA THR A 85 7.51 -0.73 8.60
C THR A 85 7.94 0.19 9.73
N VAL A 86 8.98 1.01 9.53
CA VAL A 86 9.53 1.89 10.58
C VAL A 86 8.52 2.96 10.97
N SER A 87 7.87 3.62 9.99
CA SER A 87 6.88 4.66 10.28
C SER A 87 5.66 4.10 11.02
N THR A 88 5.16 2.93 10.61
CA THR A 88 4.02 2.28 11.28
C THR A 88 4.41 1.85 12.70
N LEU A 89 5.59 1.25 12.89
CA LEU A 89 6.06 0.84 14.20
C LEU A 89 6.26 2.04 15.14
N ALA A 90 6.87 3.13 14.64
CA ALA A 90 7.05 4.36 15.40
C ALA A 90 5.71 4.99 15.79
N PHE A 91 4.73 4.98 14.88
CA PHE A 91 3.38 5.46 15.16
C PHE A 91 2.68 4.61 16.22
N ILE A 92 2.79 3.27 16.14
CA ILE A 92 2.23 2.36 17.14
C ILE A 92 2.88 2.58 18.51
N ALA A 93 4.21 2.72 18.56
CA ALA A 93 4.92 3.01 19.81
C ALA A 93 4.43 4.33 20.44
N LEU A 94 4.32 5.38 19.62
CA LEU A 94 3.80 6.67 20.06
C LEU A 94 2.37 6.56 20.60
N ILE A 95 1.47 5.90 19.88
CA ILE A 95 0.06 5.82 20.28
C ILE A 95 -0.15 4.96 21.53
N VAL A 96 0.69 3.95 21.74
CA VAL A 96 0.72 3.18 22.99
C VAL A 96 1.17 4.07 24.14
N ILE A 97 2.25 4.84 23.99
CA ILE A 97 2.71 5.78 25.03
C ILE A 97 1.58 6.78 25.37
N LEU A 98 0.90 7.32 24.35
CA LEU A 98 -0.24 8.21 24.55
C LEU A 98 -1.44 7.52 25.24
N PHE A 99 -1.69 6.24 24.96
CA PHE A 99 -2.72 5.46 25.63
C PHE A 99 -2.45 5.25 27.13
N MET A 100 -1.17 5.10 27.51
CA MET A 100 -0.75 4.93 28.91
C MET A 100 -0.80 6.24 29.73
N LEU A 101 -0.84 7.40 29.07
CA LEU A 101 -0.78 8.70 29.72
C LEU A 101 -2.11 9.05 30.42
N PRO A 102 -2.10 9.46 31.70
CA PRO A 102 -3.31 9.74 32.46
C PRO A 102 -4.12 10.93 31.89
N PHE A 103 -3.48 11.82 31.13
CA PHE A 103 -4.14 12.91 30.40
C PHE A 103 -5.25 12.40 29.46
N PHE A 104 -5.10 11.20 28.90
CA PHE A 104 -6.07 10.63 27.97
C PHE A 104 -7.19 9.85 28.68
N ASN A 105 -7.23 9.77 30.01
CA ASN A 105 -8.36 9.17 30.75
C ASN A 105 -9.58 10.10 30.79
N GLY A 106 -10.26 10.27 29.66
CA GLY A 106 -11.48 11.07 29.54
C GLY A 106 -11.85 11.35 28.09
N TRP A 107 -12.55 12.45 27.82
CA TRP A 107 -12.86 12.91 26.46
C TRP A 107 -11.66 12.99 25.49
N PRO A 108 -10.43 13.31 25.93
CA PRO A 108 -9.26 13.31 25.05
C PRO A 108 -8.94 11.95 24.40
N LYS A 109 -9.45 10.82 24.92
CA LYS A 109 -9.30 9.48 24.28
C LYS A 109 -9.83 9.45 22.85
N ILE A 110 -10.82 10.29 22.50
CA ILE A 110 -11.37 10.37 21.14
C ILE A 110 -10.26 10.70 20.13
N PHE A 111 -9.31 11.57 20.49
CA PHE A 111 -8.18 11.90 19.61
C PHE A 111 -7.28 10.70 19.31
N LEU A 112 -7.14 9.76 20.26
CA LEU A 112 -6.39 8.52 20.05
C LEU A 112 -7.06 7.58 19.03
N PHE A 113 -8.37 7.70 18.82
CA PHE A 113 -9.08 6.91 17.80
C PHE A 113 -9.08 7.57 16.41
N ILE A 114 -8.91 8.89 16.34
CA ILE A 114 -8.84 9.62 15.07
C ILE A 114 -7.42 9.59 14.50
N LEU A 115 -6.40 9.62 15.35
CA LEU A 115 -4.99 9.56 14.94
C LEU A 115 -4.63 8.44 13.94
N PRO A 116 -5.03 7.17 14.12
CA PRO A 116 -4.74 6.08 13.17
C PRO A 116 -5.38 6.31 11.80
N LEU A 117 -6.55 6.97 11.75
CA LEU A 117 -7.23 7.30 10.49
C LEU A 117 -6.43 8.35 9.72
N ILE A 118 -5.99 9.41 10.41
CA ILE A 118 -5.15 10.46 9.83
C ILE A 118 -3.84 9.84 9.34
N PHE A 119 -3.20 9.00 10.15
CA PHE A 119 -1.96 8.33 9.76
C PHE A 119 -2.15 7.41 8.55
N GLY A 120 -3.21 6.60 8.51
CA GLY A 120 -3.53 5.75 7.34
C GLY A 120 -3.74 6.55 6.06
N PHE A 121 -4.38 7.72 6.14
CA PHE A 121 -4.51 8.63 4.99
C PHE A 121 -3.17 9.21 4.53
N LEU A 122 -2.29 9.61 5.47
CA LEU A 122 -0.95 10.09 5.16
C LEU A 122 -0.09 8.98 4.55
N LEU A 123 -0.20 7.76 5.07
CA LEU A 123 0.47 6.56 4.58
C LEU A 123 0.06 6.28 3.13
N TYR A 124 -1.24 6.33 2.84
CA TYR A 124 -1.78 6.26 1.49
C TYR A 124 -1.14 7.31 0.57
N LYS A 125 -1.20 8.60 0.95
CA LYS A 125 -0.66 9.69 0.12
C LYS A 125 0.84 9.54 -0.17
N ALA A 126 1.63 9.09 0.81
CA ALA A 126 3.07 8.97 0.68
C ALA A 126 3.49 7.72 -0.11
N ALA A 127 2.85 6.57 0.15
CA ALA A 127 3.32 5.28 -0.35
C ALA A 127 2.60 4.80 -1.62
N TYR A 128 1.33 5.18 -1.84
CA TYR A 128 0.51 4.61 -2.91
C TYR A 128 1.06 4.92 -4.31
N ARG A 129 1.53 6.15 -4.53
CA ARG A 129 2.14 6.55 -5.82
C ARG A 129 3.39 5.74 -6.17
N THR A 130 4.15 5.33 -5.16
CA THR A 130 5.47 4.71 -5.34
C THR A 130 5.40 3.18 -5.32
N ALA A 131 4.49 2.58 -4.54
CA ALA A 131 4.29 1.13 -4.55
C ALA A 131 2.83 0.71 -4.39
N LYS A 132 2.00 1.15 -5.33
CA LYS A 132 0.60 0.72 -5.49
C LYS A 132 0.41 -0.78 -5.24
N SER A 133 1.15 -1.65 -5.95
CA SER A 133 0.99 -3.10 -5.85
C SER A 133 1.35 -3.66 -4.46
N TYR A 134 2.42 -3.16 -3.83
CA TYR A 134 2.86 -3.64 -2.53
C TYR A 134 1.91 -3.20 -1.41
N LEU A 135 1.56 -1.90 -1.40
CA LEU A 135 0.65 -1.33 -0.41
C LEU A 135 -0.71 -2.01 -0.48
N LYS A 136 -1.24 -2.20 -1.70
CA LYS A 136 -2.52 -2.92 -1.94
C LYS A 136 -2.49 -4.33 -1.34
N LYS A 137 -1.47 -5.13 -1.67
CA LYS A 137 -1.32 -6.49 -1.12
C LYS A 137 -1.30 -6.52 0.40
N ILE A 138 -0.49 -5.65 1.04
CA ILE A 138 -0.43 -5.60 2.51
C ILE A 138 -1.76 -5.18 3.10
N THR A 139 -2.38 -4.13 2.56
CA THR A 139 -3.68 -3.67 3.06
C THR A 139 -4.74 -4.75 2.90
N ASP A 140 -4.71 -5.52 1.81
CA ASP A 140 -5.62 -6.64 1.59
C ASP A 140 -5.39 -7.77 2.60
N THR A 141 -4.14 -8.16 2.82
CA THR A 141 -3.80 -9.20 3.80
C THR A 141 -4.21 -8.79 5.22
N VAL A 142 -3.87 -7.57 5.65
CA VAL A 142 -4.20 -7.09 7.00
C VAL A 142 -5.70 -6.95 7.19
N THR A 143 -6.42 -6.42 6.19
CA THR A 143 -7.88 -6.28 6.30
C THR A 143 -8.59 -7.62 6.28
N PHE A 144 -8.16 -8.57 5.46
CA PHE A 144 -8.67 -9.94 5.47
C PHE A 144 -8.43 -10.61 6.83
N PHE A 145 -7.22 -10.50 7.36
CA PHE A 145 -6.87 -11.03 8.67
C PHE A 145 -7.70 -10.39 9.80
N SER A 146 -7.91 -9.07 9.75
CA SER A 146 -8.75 -8.35 10.71
C SER A 146 -10.22 -8.83 10.67
N ALA A 147 -10.75 -9.07 9.47
CA ALA A 147 -12.10 -9.58 9.29
C ALA A 147 -12.23 -11.02 9.79
N ALA A 148 -11.22 -11.87 9.55
CA ALA A 148 -11.17 -13.23 10.06
C ALA A 148 -11.16 -13.28 11.60
N ILE A 149 -10.35 -12.42 12.25
CA ILE A 149 -10.35 -12.30 13.71
C ILE A 149 -11.70 -11.81 14.23
N ALA A 150 -12.28 -10.78 13.61
CA ALA A 150 -13.59 -10.27 14.01
C ALA A 150 -14.68 -11.34 13.88
N ALA A 151 -14.69 -12.09 12.79
CA ALA A 151 -15.63 -13.19 12.57
C ALA A 151 -15.45 -14.32 13.60
N ALA A 152 -14.19 -14.72 13.86
CA ALA A 152 -13.88 -15.74 14.86
C ALA A 152 -14.32 -15.31 16.26
N ALA A 153 -14.09 -14.05 16.63
CA ALA A 153 -14.52 -13.51 17.92
C ALA A 153 -16.05 -13.50 18.07
N VAL A 154 -16.78 -13.12 17.01
CA VAL A 154 -18.26 -13.18 16.99
C VAL A 154 -18.75 -14.62 17.17
N LEU A 155 -18.15 -15.60 16.49
CA LEU A 155 -18.51 -17.02 16.63
C LEU A 155 -18.26 -17.55 18.05
N CYS A 156 -17.23 -17.06 18.72
CA CYS A 156 -16.92 -17.41 20.11
C CYS A 156 -17.72 -16.58 21.14
N GLY A 157 -18.63 -15.69 20.71
CA GLY A 157 -19.38 -14.81 21.62
C GLY A 157 -18.52 -13.73 22.30
N VAL A 158 -17.31 -13.48 21.81
CA VAL A 158 -16.34 -12.54 22.39
C VAL A 158 -16.57 -11.15 21.82
N ASN A 159 -17.00 -10.22 22.66
CA ASN A 159 -17.13 -8.82 22.29
C ASN A 159 -15.79 -8.08 22.52
N LEU A 160 -14.88 -8.16 21.54
CA LEU A 160 -13.54 -7.55 21.59
C LEU A 160 -13.55 -6.09 22.12
N PRO A 161 -14.39 -5.15 21.62
CA PRO A 161 -14.46 -3.79 22.15
C PRO A 161 -14.71 -3.69 23.66
N HIS A 162 -15.47 -4.62 24.24
CA HIS A 162 -15.78 -4.60 25.67
C HIS A 162 -14.53 -4.83 26.51
N TYR A 163 -13.64 -5.73 26.09
CA TYR A 163 -12.38 -6.03 26.79
C TYR A 163 -11.40 -4.86 26.81
N LEU A 164 -11.52 -3.90 25.88
CA LEU A 164 -10.67 -2.71 25.86
C LEU A 164 -11.00 -1.74 27.02
N TYR A 165 -12.24 -1.78 27.52
CA TYR A 165 -12.75 -0.85 28.52
C TYR A 165 -13.22 -1.53 29.81
N ASP A 166 -13.17 -2.87 29.87
CA ASP A 166 -13.53 -3.62 31.06
C ASP A 166 -12.48 -3.38 32.16
N PRO A 167 -12.86 -2.79 33.31
CA PRO A 167 -11.94 -2.55 34.42
C PRO A 167 -11.40 -3.86 35.03
N ASN A 168 -12.04 -5.00 34.77
CA ASN A 168 -11.62 -6.31 35.25
C ASN A 168 -10.67 -7.03 34.27
N ALA A 169 -10.51 -6.51 33.04
CA ALA A 169 -9.58 -7.09 32.09
C ALA A 169 -8.14 -6.78 32.49
N SER A 170 -7.23 -7.73 32.23
CA SER A 170 -5.82 -7.51 32.52
C SER A 170 -5.26 -6.37 31.65
N PHE A 171 -4.52 -5.47 32.27
CA PHE A 171 -3.91 -4.33 31.59
C PHE A 171 -3.05 -4.72 30.36
N PRO A 172 -2.26 -5.83 30.39
CA PRO A 172 -1.55 -6.29 29.20
C PRO A 172 -2.48 -6.68 28.03
N LEU A 173 -3.64 -7.29 28.31
CA LEU A 173 -4.61 -7.67 27.29
C LEU A 173 -5.21 -6.43 26.61
N GLN A 174 -5.54 -5.40 27.40
CA GLN A 174 -6.05 -4.13 26.88
C GLN A 174 -5.04 -3.47 25.93
N ILE A 175 -3.76 -3.46 26.28
CA ILE A 175 -2.69 -2.89 25.43
C ILE A 175 -2.54 -3.68 24.12
N ILE A 176 -2.51 -5.01 24.18
CA ILE A 176 -2.39 -5.86 22.98
C ILE A 176 -3.59 -5.63 22.06
N LEU A 177 -4.80 -5.62 22.62
CA LEU A 177 -6.01 -5.37 21.88
C LEU A 177 -6.03 -3.97 21.26
N PHE A 178 -5.58 -2.96 22.01
CA PHE A 178 -5.41 -1.61 21.51
C PHE A 178 -4.48 -1.59 20.29
N ILE A 179 -3.29 -2.21 20.38
CA ILE A 179 -2.33 -2.29 19.27
C ILE A 179 -2.97 -2.92 18.01
N PHE A 180 -3.70 -4.03 18.17
CA PHE A 180 -4.40 -4.67 17.05
C PHE A 180 -5.42 -3.74 16.41
N LEU A 181 -6.27 -3.08 17.21
CA LEU A 181 -7.29 -2.16 16.71
C LEU A 181 -6.68 -0.95 16.00
N GLN A 182 -5.60 -0.37 16.55
CA GLN A 182 -4.88 0.74 15.92
C GLN A 182 -4.28 0.31 14.57
N THR A 183 -3.64 -0.85 14.53
CA THR A 183 -3.05 -1.41 13.31
C THR A 183 -4.12 -1.65 12.25
N PHE A 184 -5.23 -2.29 12.61
CA PHE A 184 -6.34 -2.54 11.69
C PHE A 184 -6.96 -1.24 11.17
N SER A 185 -7.11 -0.23 12.03
CA SER A 185 -7.64 1.08 11.65
C SER A 185 -6.76 1.79 10.59
N ILE A 186 -5.44 1.78 10.78
CA ILE A 186 -4.48 2.36 9.80
C ILE A 186 -4.62 1.69 8.44
N PHE A 187 -4.56 0.35 8.39
CA PHE A 187 -4.59 -0.39 7.13
C PHE A 187 -5.97 -0.41 6.48
N ALA A 188 -7.05 -0.42 7.26
CA ALA A 188 -8.42 -0.28 6.75
C ALA A 188 -8.64 1.09 6.11
N THR A 189 -8.16 2.17 6.75
CA THR A 189 -8.24 3.53 6.17
C THR A 189 -7.42 3.64 4.89
N THR A 190 -6.21 3.07 4.91
CA THR A 190 -5.34 3.03 3.72
C THR A 190 -6.04 2.29 2.57
N LYS A 191 -6.64 1.11 2.85
CA LYS A 191 -7.41 0.34 1.85
C LYS A 191 -8.60 1.13 1.31
N CYS A 192 -9.35 1.78 2.18
CA CYS A 192 -10.49 2.62 1.80
C CYS A 192 -10.06 3.72 0.81
N CYS A 193 -8.93 4.39 1.08
CA CYS A 193 -8.39 5.42 0.19
C CYS A 193 -7.96 4.84 -1.17
N ILE A 194 -7.33 3.66 -1.17
CA ILE A 194 -6.95 2.96 -2.40
C ILE A 194 -8.18 2.62 -3.24
N SER A 195 -9.16 1.94 -2.64
CA SER A 195 -10.39 1.55 -3.33
C SER A 195 -11.16 2.75 -3.86
N TRP A 196 -11.19 3.86 -3.12
CA TRP A 196 -11.81 5.11 -3.56
C TRP A 196 -11.13 5.70 -4.80
N ASP A 197 -9.79 5.74 -4.82
CA ASP A 197 -9.03 6.27 -5.96
C ASP A 197 -9.19 5.38 -7.20
N GLU A 198 -9.13 4.06 -7.04
CA GLU A 198 -9.38 3.08 -8.11
C GLU A 198 -10.81 3.24 -8.68
N THR A 199 -11.81 3.43 -7.82
CA THR A 199 -13.21 3.66 -8.25
C THR A 199 -13.35 4.97 -9.03
N ILE A 200 -12.65 6.03 -8.63
CA ILE A 200 -12.64 7.31 -9.36
C ILE A 200 -11.96 7.16 -10.72
N GLU A 201 -10.84 6.44 -10.78
CA GLU A 201 -10.08 6.18 -12.01
C GLU A 201 -10.90 5.37 -13.00
N GLU A 202 -11.52 4.28 -12.55
CA GLU A 202 -12.40 3.42 -13.35
C GLU A 202 -13.63 4.19 -13.82
N GLY A 203 -14.26 4.98 -12.93
CA GLY A 203 -15.36 5.86 -13.32
C GLY A 203 -14.96 6.86 -14.39
N ARG A 204 -13.77 7.47 -14.29
CA ARG A 204 -13.27 8.39 -15.33
C ARG A 204 -13.11 7.67 -16.67
N ASN A 205 -12.51 6.48 -16.68
CA ASN A 205 -12.30 5.71 -17.91
C ASN A 205 -13.64 5.32 -18.55
N TYR A 206 -14.59 4.83 -17.75
CA TYR A 206 -15.93 4.47 -18.21
C TYR A 206 -16.67 5.64 -18.87
N TYR A 207 -16.62 6.83 -18.25
CA TYR A 207 -17.27 8.01 -18.84
C TYR A 207 -16.48 8.58 -20.04
N GLN A 208 -15.15 8.43 -20.08
CA GLN A 208 -14.33 8.86 -21.22
C GLN A 208 -14.51 7.98 -22.44
N GLU A 209 -14.66 6.66 -22.28
CA GLU A 209 -14.93 5.72 -23.37
C GLU A 209 -16.34 5.90 -23.95
N ASN A 210 -17.32 6.32 -23.13
CA ASN A 210 -18.70 6.57 -23.56
C ASN A 210 -18.97 8.01 -24.01
N LEU A 211 -17.99 8.91 -23.95
CA LEU A 211 -18.07 10.25 -24.52
C LEU A 211 -17.52 10.21 -25.94
N SER A 212 -18.42 10.20 -26.94
CA SER A 212 -18.09 10.56 -28.33
C SER A 212 -17.20 11.81 -28.36
N PRO A 213 -16.24 11.93 -29.31
CA PRO A 213 -15.13 12.89 -29.26
C PRO A 213 -15.51 14.39 -29.33
N HIS A 214 -16.79 14.75 -29.23
CA HIS A 214 -17.26 16.10 -29.54
C HIS A 214 -17.51 17.05 -28.38
N LYS A 215 -17.29 16.68 -27.11
CA LYS A 215 -17.39 17.66 -26.01
C LYS A 215 -16.29 17.48 -24.96
N ALA A 216 -15.27 18.32 -25.07
CA ALA A 216 -14.28 18.51 -24.01
C ALA A 216 -14.98 18.75 -22.66
N PRO A 217 -14.69 17.99 -21.60
CA PRO A 217 -15.29 18.25 -20.31
C PRO A 217 -14.67 19.54 -19.75
N LYS A 218 -15.50 20.58 -19.61
CA LYS A 218 -15.16 21.78 -18.81
C LYS A 218 -14.63 21.29 -17.46
N LYS A 219 -13.48 21.83 -17.03
CA LYS A 219 -12.92 21.66 -15.67
C LYS A 219 -13.94 22.16 -14.65
N ILE A 220 -14.89 21.30 -14.26
CA ILE A 220 -15.81 21.56 -13.16
C ILE A 220 -15.01 21.31 -11.89
N GLY A 221 -14.72 22.40 -11.18
CA GLY A 221 -13.90 22.39 -9.97
C GLY A 221 -14.36 21.35 -8.96
N ILE A 222 -13.37 20.73 -8.29
CA ILE A 222 -13.51 19.63 -7.33
C ILE A 222 -14.65 19.89 -6.33
N LEU A 223 -14.86 21.14 -5.91
CA LEU A 223 -15.91 21.58 -4.98
C LEU A 223 -17.35 21.31 -5.46
N LYS A 224 -17.63 21.42 -6.78
CA LYS A 224 -18.95 21.12 -7.34
C LYS A 224 -19.21 19.61 -7.42
N LYS A 225 -18.14 18.83 -7.62
CA LYS A 225 -18.21 17.36 -7.72
C LYS A 225 -18.53 16.73 -6.36
N THR A 226 -17.95 17.24 -5.27
CA THR A 226 -18.26 16.77 -3.90
C THR A 226 -19.69 17.11 -3.48
N LYS A 227 -20.17 18.33 -3.77
CA LYS A 227 -21.58 18.71 -3.49
C LYS A 227 -22.56 17.83 -4.26
N SER A 228 -22.29 17.56 -5.54
CA SER A 228 -23.12 16.67 -6.36
C SER A 228 -23.12 15.23 -5.84
N SER A 229 -21.98 14.72 -5.35
CA SER A 229 -21.88 13.36 -4.83
C SER A 229 -22.61 13.20 -3.48
N ILE A 230 -22.58 14.22 -2.63
CA ILE A 230 -23.32 14.24 -1.36
C ILE A 230 -24.83 14.31 -1.62
N ILE A 231 -25.28 15.17 -2.54
CA ILE A 231 -26.69 15.25 -2.94
C ILE A 231 -27.16 13.93 -3.56
N GLY A 232 -26.32 13.30 -4.39
CA GLY A 232 -26.58 11.98 -4.96
C GLY A 232 -26.73 10.89 -3.90
N ALA A 233 -25.86 10.87 -2.89
CA ALA A 233 -25.95 9.93 -1.77
C ALA A 233 -27.22 10.15 -0.93
N ILE A 234 -27.60 11.40 -0.66
CA ILE A 234 -28.83 11.75 0.06
C ILE A 234 -30.07 11.33 -0.74
N LEU A 235 -30.09 11.57 -2.05
CA LEU A 235 -31.18 11.14 -2.94
C LEU A 235 -31.28 9.62 -3.01
N PHE A 236 -30.15 8.92 -3.12
CA PHE A 236 -30.12 7.46 -3.13
C PHE A 236 -30.68 6.88 -1.82
N VAL A 237 -30.22 7.37 -0.67
CA VAL A 237 -30.76 6.97 0.64
C VAL A 237 -32.27 7.25 0.74
N LYS A 238 -32.72 8.43 0.28
CA LYS A 238 -34.13 8.79 0.29
C LYS A 238 -34.97 7.83 -0.58
N ILE A 239 -34.55 7.56 -1.82
CA ILE A 239 -35.27 6.65 -2.73
C ILE A 239 -35.30 5.22 -2.16
N THR A 240 -34.18 4.75 -1.63
CA THR A 240 -34.05 3.38 -1.12
C THR A 240 -34.87 3.16 0.15
N LEU A 241 -34.99 4.17 1.01
CA LEU A 241 -35.84 4.12 2.21
C LEU A 241 -37.32 4.35 1.89
N THR A 242 -37.65 5.16 0.87
CA THR A 242 -39.06 5.38 0.48
C THR A 242 -39.66 4.15 -0.20
N ASN A 243 -38.86 3.40 -0.97
CA ASN A 243 -39.28 2.12 -1.57
C ASN A 243 -39.41 0.97 -0.56
N LYS A 244 -39.00 1.14 0.71
CA LYS A 244 -39.12 0.12 1.75
C LYS A 244 -40.39 0.28 2.60
N ASN A 245 -41.11 1.39 2.43
CA ASN A 245 -42.33 1.74 3.16
C ASN A 245 -43.56 1.85 2.23
N SER A 246 -43.49 1.28 1.02
CA SER A 246 -44.64 1.12 0.11
C SER A 246 -44.89 -0.35 -0.18
#